data_AF-A0A6A6SJ30-F1
#
_entry.id   AF-A0A6A6SJ30-F1
#
_cell.length_a   1.000
_cell.length_b   1.000
_cell.length_c   1.000
_cell.angle_alpha   90.00
_cell.angle_beta   90.00
_cell.angle_gamma   90.00
#
_symmetry.space_group_name_H-M   'P 1'
#
loop_
_entity.id
_entity.type
_entity.pdbx_description
1 polymer ?
#
loop_
_entity_poly.entity_id
_entity_poly.type
_entity_poly.pdbx_seq_one_letter_code
_entity_poly.pdbx_strand_id
1 'polypeptide(L)' 'MAPPVPTDDYYHVLEVEQDAPHETIVRSYRKLALKRHPDRNPGSDRAVATAEFQLLGEAYDTLSDATKRRDYD' A
#
# COMPACT_ATOMS: atom_id res chain seq x y z
N MET A 1 8.05 -25.15 0.03
CA MET A 1 7.51 -23.91 -0.55
C MET A 1 7.72 -22.85 0.52
N ALA A 2 8.77 -22.05 0.39
CA ALA A 2 9.27 -21.22 1.48
C ALA A 2 8.29 -20.07 1.76
N PRO A 3 8.03 -19.73 3.04
CA PRO A 3 7.30 -18.52 3.38
C PRO A 3 8.27 -17.33 3.20
N PRO A 4 7.93 -16.30 2.40
CA PRO A 4 8.71 -15.07 2.41
C PRO A 4 8.44 -14.31 3.71
N VAL A 5 9.54 -13.86 4.30
CA VAL A 5 9.65 -12.97 5.47
C VAL A 5 9.22 -11.54 5.09
N PRO A 6 8.86 -10.67 6.05
CA PRO A 6 7.98 -9.55 5.81
C PRO A 6 8.66 -8.39 5.06
N THR A 7 8.53 -8.43 3.73
CA THR A 7 8.45 -7.25 2.86
C THR A 7 7.06 -6.57 2.98
N ASP A 8 6.22 -7.12 3.86
CA ASP A 8 4.80 -6.91 4.04
C ASP A 8 4.35 -5.47 4.25
N ASP A 9 5.15 -4.51 4.75
CA ASP A 9 4.55 -3.20 5.10
C ASP A 9 3.91 -2.51 3.88
N TYR A 10 4.57 -2.44 2.72
CA TYR A 10 3.97 -1.81 1.53
C TYR A 10 2.91 -2.68 0.85
N TYR A 11 3.13 -3.99 0.75
CA TYR A 11 2.18 -4.93 0.16
C TYR A 11 0.90 -5.05 1.00
N HIS A 12 1.04 -5.10 2.33
CA HIS A 12 -0.04 -5.12 3.30
C HIS A 12 -0.73 -3.76 3.41
N VAL A 13 0.00 -2.64 3.31
CA VAL A 13 -0.59 -1.30 3.22
C VAL A 13 -1.47 -1.17 1.98
N LEU A 14 -1.02 -1.70 0.84
CA LEU A 14 -1.79 -1.71 -0.41
C LEU A 14 -2.80 -2.86 -0.50
N GLU A 15 -2.89 -3.75 0.50
CA GLU A 15 -3.69 -5.00 0.44
C GLU A 15 -3.49 -5.74 -0.90
N VAL A 16 -2.24 -5.93 -1.32
CA VAL A 16 -1.86 -6.62 -2.56
C VAL A 16 -0.85 -7.74 -2.30
N GLU A 17 -0.87 -8.76 -3.14
CA GLU A 17 0.09 -9.87 -3.07
C GLU A 17 1.47 -9.45 -3.60
N GLN A 18 2.52 -10.15 -3.15
CA GLN A 18 3.91 -9.94 -3.59
C GLN A 18 4.15 -10.26 -5.07
N ASP A 19 3.20 -10.90 -5.76
CA ASP A 19 3.23 -11.14 -7.20
C ASP A 19 2.24 -10.21 -7.95
N ALA A 20 1.57 -9.28 -7.24
CA ALA A 20 0.53 -8.47 -7.84
C ALA A 20 1.07 -7.59 -8.98
N PRO A 21 0.39 -7.57 -10.15
CA PRO A 21 0.75 -6.70 -11.25
C PRO A 21 0.45 -5.24 -10.91
N HIS A 22 1.12 -4.32 -11.61
CA HIS A 22 0.96 -2.88 -11.42
C HIS A 22 -0.52 -2.44 -11.50
N GLU A 23 -1.31 -3.08 -12.35
CA GLU A 23 -2.75 -2.84 -12.50
C GLU A 23 -3.53 -3.07 -11.20
N THR A 24 -3.16 -4.12 -10.46
CA THR A 24 -3.74 -4.48 -9.16
C THR A 24 -3.32 -3.47 -8.10
N ILE A 25 -2.05 -3.05 -8.10
CA ILE A 25 -1.52 -2.01 -7.20
C ILE A 25 -2.28 -0.69 -7.37
N VAL A 26 -2.48 -0.22 -8.62
CA VAL A 26 -3.26 0.99 -8.92
C VAL A 26 -4.72 0.86 -8.45
N ARG A 27 -5.33 -0.30 -8.67
CA ARG A 27 -6.73 -0.57 -8.25
C ARG A 27 -6.88 -0.56 -6.74
N SER A 28 -6.00 -1.25 -6.02
CA SER A 28 -6.05 -1.31 -4.57
C SER A 28 -5.72 0.04 -3.95
N TYR A 29 -4.71 0.77 -4.47
CA TYR A 29 -4.41 2.15 -4.05
C TYR A 29 -5.66 3.04 -4.10
N ARG A 30 -6.38 3.06 -5.23
CA ARG A 30 -7.62 3.86 -5.36
C ARG A 30 -8.69 3.44 -4.35
N LYS A 31 -8.85 2.14 -4.14
CA LYS A 31 -9.86 1.59 -3.22
C LYS A 31 -9.52 1.91 -1.77
N LEU A 32 -8.26 1.81 -1.40
CA LEU A 32 -7.74 2.11 -0.07
C LEU A 32 -7.72 3.60 0.22
N ALA A 33 -7.33 4.45 -0.74
CA ALA A 33 -7.38 5.91 -0.59
C ALA A 33 -8.79 6.40 -0.24
N LEU A 34 -9.84 5.77 -0.81
CA LEU A 34 -11.24 6.05 -0.48
C LEU A 34 -11.70 5.49 0.88
N LYS A 35 -11.01 4.45 1.38
CA LYS A 35 -11.33 3.74 2.64
C LYS A 35 -10.63 4.37 3.85
N ARG A 36 -9.38 4.81 3.65
CA ARG A 36 -8.54 5.58 4.58
C ARG A 36 -8.83 7.09 4.52
N HIS A 37 -9.75 7.53 3.67
CA HIS A 37 -10.11 8.93 3.56
C HIS A 37 -10.69 9.45 4.89
N PRO A 38 -10.15 10.54 5.47
CA PRO A 38 -10.56 11.06 6.78
C PRO A 38 -12.02 11.52 6.82
N ASP A 39 -12.62 11.84 5.66
CA ASP A 39 -14.03 12.23 5.53
C ASP A 39 -15.00 11.06 5.82
N ARG A 40 -14.59 9.81 5.53
CA ARG A 40 -15.39 8.61 5.79
C ARG A 40 -15.15 8.00 7.17
N ASN A 41 -14.08 8.41 7.84
CA ASN A 41 -13.76 8.03 9.21
C ASN A 41 -13.76 9.28 10.12
N PRO A 42 -14.94 9.86 10.42
CA PRO A 42 -15.05 11.02 11.29
C PRO A 42 -14.62 10.76 12.75
N GLY A 43 -14.29 9.52 13.11
CA GLY A 43 -13.83 9.11 14.45
C GLY A 43 -12.44 8.48 14.51
N SER A 44 -11.73 8.34 13.39
CA SER A 44 -10.36 7.80 13.41
C SER A 44 -9.35 8.94 13.53
N ASP A 45 -8.32 8.72 14.33
CA ASP A 45 -7.21 9.64 14.51
C ASP A 45 -6.70 10.14 13.15
N ARG A 46 -6.80 11.45 12.89
CA ARG A 46 -6.23 12.08 11.68
C ARG A 46 -4.76 11.72 11.51
N ALA A 47 -4.05 11.51 12.62
CA ALA A 47 -2.67 11.06 12.63
C ALA A 47 -2.51 9.68 11.94
N VAL A 48 -3.40 8.73 12.26
CA VAL A 48 -3.41 7.39 11.63
C VAL A 48 -3.77 7.51 10.16
N ALA A 49 -4.81 8.27 9.81
CA ALA A 49 -5.18 8.47 8.40
C ALA A 49 -4.05 9.12 7.59
N THR A 50 -3.32 10.08 8.17
CA THR A 50 -2.19 10.75 7.51
C THR A 50 -1.02 9.79 7.31
N ALA A 51 -0.64 9.04 8.34
CA ALA A 51 0.43 8.05 8.27
C ALA A 51 0.10 6.95 7.24
N GLU A 52 -1.13 6.44 7.26
CA GLU A 52 -1.59 5.45 6.31
C GLU A 52 -1.64 5.99 4.87
N PHE A 53 -1.99 7.27 4.66
CA PHE A 53 -1.99 7.88 3.34
C PHE A 53 -0.57 8.11 2.80
N GLN A 54 0.37 8.52 3.67
CA GLN A 54 1.80 8.60 3.33
C GLN A 54 2.36 7.23 2.95
N LEU A 55 2.14 6.21 3.78
CA LEU A 55 2.55 4.83 3.51
C LEU A 55 1.91 4.31 2.21
N LEU A 56 0.63 4.59 1.96
CA LEU A 56 -0.06 4.16 0.75
C LEU A 56 0.57 4.76 -0.53
N GLY A 57 0.97 6.03 -0.48
CA GLY A 57 1.66 6.70 -1.58
C GLY A 57 3.08 6.18 -1.80
N GLU A 58 3.84 5.97 -0.73
CA GLU A 58 5.21 5.45 -0.78
C GLU A 58 5.25 3.98 -1.24
N ALA A 59 4.31 3.18 -0.74
CA ALA A 59 4.08 1.81 -1.18
C ALA A 59 3.74 1.76 -2.66
N TYR A 60 2.85 2.65 -3.12
CA TYR A 60 2.50 2.74 -4.52
C TYR A 60 3.72 3.11 -5.37
N ASP A 61 4.47 4.15 -5.02
CA ASP A 61 5.65 4.57 -5.78
C ASP A 61 6.73 3.48 -5.86
N THR A 62 6.94 2.75 -4.76
CA THR A 62 7.93 1.67 -4.68
C THR A 62 7.48 0.41 -5.42
N LEU A 63 6.22 0.00 -5.29
CA LEU A 63 5.69 -1.23 -5.90
C LEU A 63 5.21 -1.04 -7.35
N SER A 64 4.82 0.18 -7.73
CA SER A 64 4.44 0.57 -9.10
C SER A 64 5.60 0.41 -10.06
N ASP A 65 6.81 0.74 -9.60
CA ASP A 65 8.02 0.66 -10.38
C ASP A 65 8.71 -0.70 -10.15
N ALA A 66 8.76 -1.51 -11.20
CA ALA A 66 9.38 -2.84 -11.12
C ALA A 66 10.87 -2.80 -10.79
N THR A 67 11.56 -1.69 -11.08
CA THR A 67 12.97 -1.51 -10.71
C THR A 67 13.10 -1.16 -9.24
N LYS A 68 12.32 -0.20 -8.72
CA LYS A 68 12.31 0.12 -7.28
C LYS A 68 11.85 -1.04 -6.42
N ARG A 69 10.80 -1.75 -6.85
CA ARG A 69 10.31 -2.95 -6.18
C ARG A 69 11.39 -4.00 -6.04
N ARG A 70 12.22 -4.18 -7.06
CA ARG A 70 13.30 -5.16 -7.08
C ARG A 70 14.55 -4.73 -6.31
N ASP A 71 14.73 -3.42 -6.11
CA ASP A 71 15.78 -2.86 -5.24
C ASP A 71 15.35 -2.88 -3.76
N TYR A 72 14.03 -2.85 -3.52
CA TYR A 72 13.39 -2.89 -2.21
C TYR A 72 13.15 -4.32 -1.68
N ASP A 73 12.77 -5.27 -2.55
CA ASP A 73 12.54 -6.70 -2.26
C ASP A 73 13.86 -7.48 -2.12
#